data_AF-A0A7C2JYI0-F1
#
_entry.id   AF-A0A7C2JYI0-F1
#
_cell.length_a   1.000
_cell.length_b   1.000
_cell.length_c   1.000
_cell.angle_alpha   90.00
_cell.angle_beta   90.00
_cell.angle_gamma   90.00
#
_symmetry.space_group_name_H-M   'P 1'
#
loop_
_entity.id
_entity.type
_entity.pdbx_description
1 polymer ?
#
loop_
_entity_poly.entity_id
_entity_poly.type
_entity_poly.pdbx_seq_one_letter_code
_entity_poly.pdbx_strand_id
1 'polypeptide(L)'
;MSDFRVYLGGEGEVSDALNQQPAWAVEPTWRTSQPPARDLAECVRAGLRVLLCPNDDIALPDECADEVMTNSVPVDISMWLGVGISSGEIKRILKRGGAWWHNGRLEFRKP
;
A
#
# COMPACT_ATOMS: atom_id res chain seq x y z
N MET A 1 -17.96 2.34 -13.42
CA MET A 1 -17.25 2.89 -12.25
C MET A 1 -15.89 2.22 -12.23
N SER A 2 -14.81 2.98 -12.10
CA SER A 2 -13.46 2.41 -12.00
C SER A 2 -13.25 1.84 -10.59
N ASP A 3 -12.73 0.63 -10.49
CA ASP A 3 -12.39 0.00 -9.21
C ASP A 3 -11.33 0.84 -8.47
N PHE A 4 -11.52 1.07 -7.16
CA PHE A 4 -10.55 1.76 -6.32
C PHE A 4 -9.59 0.75 -5.69
N ARG A 5 -8.35 0.76 -6.17
CA ARG A 5 -7.30 -0.20 -5.81
C ARG A 5 -6.25 0.48 -4.94
N VAL A 6 -5.84 -0.19 -3.86
CA VAL A 6 -4.86 0.33 -2.90
C VAL A 6 -3.69 -0.65 -2.79
N TYR A 7 -2.48 -0.17 -2.99
CA TYR A 7 -1.26 -0.96 -2.83
C TYR A 7 -0.48 -0.44 -1.62
N LEU A 8 -0.47 -1.21 -0.54
CA LEU A 8 0.19 -0.81 0.70
C LEU A 8 1.66 -1.19 0.66
N GLY A 9 2.53 -0.19 0.85
CA GLY A 9 3.97 -0.25 0.63
C GLY A 9 4.39 -0.42 -0.84
N GLY A 10 3.48 -0.20 -1.78
CA GLY A 10 3.76 -0.28 -3.21
C GLY A 10 4.61 0.88 -3.72
N GLU A 11 5.53 0.59 -4.62
CA GLU A 11 6.45 1.55 -5.25
C GLU A 11 6.00 1.97 -6.67
N GLY A 12 4.81 1.51 -7.09
CA GLY A 12 4.23 1.79 -8.41
C GLY A 12 4.17 0.60 -9.36
N GLU A 13 4.31 -0.63 -8.84
CA GLU A 13 4.30 -1.85 -9.65
C GLU A 13 2.89 -2.23 -10.12
N VAL A 14 1.86 -1.71 -9.45
CA VAL A 14 0.47 -1.88 -9.85
C VAL A 14 -0.03 -0.56 -10.46
N SER A 15 -0.28 -0.59 -11.77
CA SER A 15 -0.88 0.53 -12.48
C SER A 15 -2.26 0.87 -11.91
N ASP A 16 -2.59 2.15 -11.87
CA ASP A 16 -3.88 2.70 -11.41
C ASP A 16 -4.22 2.47 -9.93
N ALA A 17 -3.29 1.96 -9.12
CA ALA A 17 -3.46 1.88 -7.68
C ALA A 17 -3.01 3.16 -6.96
N LEU A 18 -3.68 3.48 -5.85
CA LEU A 18 -3.13 4.39 -4.86
C LEU A 18 -2.08 3.64 -4.04
N ASN A 19 -0.85 4.16 -4.01
CA ASN A 19 0.25 3.53 -3.30
C ASN A 19 0.41 4.19 -1.93
N GLN A 20 0.29 3.42 -0.86
CA GLN A 20 0.59 3.92 0.48
C GLN A 20 2.07 3.72 0.78
N GLN A 21 2.70 4.73 1.37
CA GLN A 21 4.07 4.68 1.85
C GLN A 21 4.14 5.27 3.26
N PRO A 22 4.97 4.71 4.16
CA PRO A 22 5.22 5.32 5.46
C PRO A 22 6.03 6.62 5.32
N ALA A 23 5.97 7.49 6.33
CA ALA A 23 6.59 8.81 6.28
C ALA A 23 8.10 8.77 6.02
N TRP A 24 8.82 7.74 6.48
CA TRP A 24 10.25 7.59 6.23
C TRP A 24 10.62 7.36 4.76
N ALA A 25 9.67 6.97 3.89
CA ALA A 25 9.93 6.81 2.46
C ALA A 25 10.22 8.15 1.74
N VAL A 26 9.99 9.29 2.39
CA VAL A 26 10.39 10.61 1.87
C VAL A 26 11.88 10.91 2.11
N GLU A 27 12.57 10.10 2.90
CA GLU A 27 13.98 10.35 3.21
C GLU A 27 14.86 10.29 1.95
N PRO A 28 15.84 11.20 1.79
CA PRO A 28 16.68 11.25 0.59
C PRO A 28 17.52 9.99 0.34
N THR A 29 17.66 9.11 1.32
CA THR A 29 18.39 7.83 1.25
C THR A 29 17.52 6.66 0.81
N TRP A 30 16.19 6.78 0.90
CA TRP A 30 15.27 5.74 0.46
C TRP A 30 15.19 5.69 -1.07
N ARG A 31 15.16 4.47 -1.62
CA ARG A 31 15.06 4.23 -3.06
C ARG A 31 14.15 3.05 -3.34
N THR A 32 13.47 3.10 -4.48
CA THR A 32 12.73 1.95 -5.00
C THR A 32 13.67 0.76 -5.22
N SER A 33 13.12 -0.43 -5.07
CA SER A 33 13.76 -1.71 -5.36
C SER A 33 14.01 -1.95 -6.86
N GLN A 34 13.32 -1.23 -7.74
CA GLN A 34 13.41 -1.41 -9.20
C GLN A 34 14.53 -0.59 -9.85
N PRO A 35 15.28 -1.13 -10.84
CA PRO A 35 16.27 -0.38 -11.61
C PRO A 35 15.65 0.38 -12.82
N PRO A 36 16.03 1.65 -13.07
CA PRO A 36 16.88 2.48 -12.23
C PRO A 36 16.15 2.87 -10.93
N ALA A 37 16.86 2.77 -9.81
CA ALA A 37 16.31 3.09 -8.51
C ALA A 37 15.94 4.57 -8.43
N ARG A 38 14.71 4.87 -8.02
CA ARG A 38 14.16 6.23 -7.95
C ARG A 38 13.84 6.60 -6.52
N ASP A 39 13.87 7.89 -6.22
CA ASP A 39 13.28 8.41 -4.98
C ASP A 39 11.75 8.58 -5.10
N LEU A 40 11.07 8.81 -3.98
CA LEU A 40 9.62 8.94 -3.99
C LEU A 40 9.15 10.17 -4.78
N ALA A 41 9.92 11.26 -4.78
CA ALA A 41 9.58 12.47 -5.50
C ALA A 41 9.67 12.25 -7.03
N GLU A 42 10.64 11.48 -7.50
CA GLU A 42 10.75 11.04 -8.89
C GLU A 42 9.58 10.15 -9.28
N CYS A 43 9.17 9.22 -8.42
CA CYS A 43 7.99 8.38 -8.68
C CYS A 43 6.72 9.22 -8.80
N VAL A 44 6.51 10.19 -7.90
CA VAL A 44 5.37 11.12 -7.96
C VAL A 44 5.42 11.97 -9.24
N ARG A 45 6.59 12.51 -9.61
CA ARG A 45 6.77 13.23 -10.88
C ARG A 45 6.46 12.37 -12.11
N ALA A 46 6.68 11.06 -12.02
CA ALA A 46 6.33 10.09 -13.05
C ALA A 46 4.84 9.68 -13.04
N GLY A 47 4.01 10.28 -12.17
CA GLY A 47 2.57 10.05 -12.11
C GLY A 47 2.14 9.05 -11.03
N LEU A 48 3.04 8.61 -10.16
CA LEU A 48 2.67 7.73 -9.04
C LEU A 48 1.72 8.47 -8.08
N ARG A 49 0.56 7.88 -7.81
CA ARG A 49 -0.37 8.35 -6.79
C ARG A 49 0.05 7.80 -5.44
N VAL A 50 0.43 8.68 -4.52
CA VAL A 50 0.96 8.30 -3.21
C VAL A 50 0.09 8.84 -2.07
N LEU A 51 -0.11 8.01 -1.05
CA LEU A 51 -0.65 8.39 0.27
C LEU A 51 0.45 8.17 1.31
N LEU A 52 0.80 9.22 2.06
CA LEU A 52 1.74 9.11 3.18
C LEU A 52 0.97 8.94 4.48
N CYS A 53 1.08 7.77 5.11
CA CYS A 53 0.47 7.48 6.42
C CYS A 53 1.15 6.29 7.11
N PRO A 54 0.98 6.12 8.44
CA PRO A 54 1.45 4.95 9.16
C PRO A 54 0.82 3.64 8.68
N ASN A 55 1.51 2.52 8.89
CA ASN A 55 1.08 1.19 8.46
C ASN A 55 -0.07 0.60 9.31
N ASP A 56 -0.31 1.18 10.49
CA ASP A 56 -1.34 0.84 11.46
C ASP A 56 -2.46 1.88 11.56
N ASP A 57 -2.38 2.97 10.80
CA ASP A 57 -3.38 4.03 10.71
C ASP A 57 -3.47 4.53 9.26
N ILE A 58 -4.09 3.71 8.41
CA ILE A 58 -4.24 3.99 6.99
C ILE A 58 -5.27 5.11 6.83
N ALA A 59 -4.81 6.29 6.44
CA ALA A 59 -5.62 7.51 6.21
C ALA A 59 -6.58 7.42 5.01
N LEU A 60 -7.41 6.37 4.97
CA LEU A 60 -8.48 6.13 4.02
C LEU A 60 -9.79 5.84 4.79
N PRO A 61 -10.95 6.21 4.23
CA PRO A 61 -12.24 5.85 4.82
C PRO A 61 -12.45 4.35 4.87
N ASP A 62 -13.31 3.92 5.78
CA ASP A 62 -13.82 2.55 5.80
C ASP A 62 -14.54 2.22 4.50
N GLU A 63 -14.44 0.96 4.07
CA GLU A 63 -15.18 0.45 2.91
C GLU A 63 -15.02 1.29 1.63
N CYS A 64 -13.82 1.79 1.36
CA CYS A 64 -13.54 2.58 0.16
C CYS A 64 -12.88 1.77 -0.96
N ALA A 65 -12.12 0.72 -0.63
CA ALA A 65 -11.30 -0.05 -1.56
C ALA A 65 -12.00 -1.32 -2.06
N ASP A 66 -11.96 -1.52 -3.37
CA ASP A 66 -12.42 -2.75 -4.02
C ASP A 66 -11.34 -3.84 -3.93
N GLU A 67 -10.07 -3.43 -3.99
CA GLU A 67 -8.90 -4.30 -3.90
C GLU A 67 -7.79 -3.67 -3.05
N VAL A 68 -7.19 -4.49 -2.18
CA VAL A 68 -5.97 -4.14 -1.44
C VAL A 68 -4.88 -5.14 -1.81
N MET A 69 -3.68 -4.66 -2.12
CA MET A 69 -2.51 -5.49 -2.41
C MET A 69 -1.39 -5.21 -1.41
N THR A 70 -0.70 -6.27 -0.98
CA THR A 70 0.47 -6.21 -0.10
C THR A 70 1.53 -7.19 -0.60
N ASN A 71 2.45 -6.77 -1.45
CA ASN A 71 3.53 -7.63 -1.95
C ASN A 71 4.83 -7.30 -1.24
N SER A 72 5.54 -8.34 -0.80
CA SER A 72 6.84 -8.24 -0.13
C SER A 72 6.85 -7.31 1.09
N VAL A 73 5.67 -6.93 1.59
CA VAL A 73 5.52 -6.16 2.81
C VAL A 73 5.11 -7.05 3.98
N PRO A 74 5.72 -6.84 5.15
CA PRO A 74 5.38 -7.50 6.39
C PRO A 74 4.00 -7.08 6.90
N VAL A 75 3.24 -8.02 7.46
CA VAL A 75 1.86 -7.82 7.95
C VAL A 75 1.78 -8.29 9.40
N ASP A 76 1.14 -7.50 10.28
CA ASP A 76 0.93 -7.81 11.70
C ASP A 76 2.21 -8.16 12.50
N ILE A 77 3.35 -7.58 12.12
CA ILE A 77 4.62 -7.75 12.85
C ILE A 77 5.27 -6.39 13.16
N SER A 78 6.15 -6.35 14.15
CA SER A 78 7.00 -5.19 14.43
C SER A 78 8.39 -5.37 13.85
N MET A 79 8.97 -4.31 13.29
CA MET A 79 10.34 -4.29 12.78
C MET A 79 11.06 -3.02 13.23
N TRP A 80 12.36 -2.99 12.96
CA TRP A 80 13.21 -1.84 13.26
C TRP A 80 12.78 -0.55 12.52
N LEU A 81 12.16 -0.67 11.34
CA LEU A 81 11.60 0.46 10.57
C LEU A 81 10.16 0.85 10.99
N GLY A 82 9.64 0.22 12.05
CA GLY A 82 8.26 0.42 12.52
C GLY A 82 7.40 -0.82 12.36
N VAL A 83 6.09 -0.64 12.49
CA VAL A 83 5.12 -1.73 12.36
C VAL A 83 4.90 -2.11 10.90
N GLY A 84 4.69 -3.41 10.65
CA GLY A 84 4.16 -3.90 9.39
C GLY A 84 2.72 -3.44 9.17
N ILE A 85 2.20 -3.69 7.98
CA ILE A 85 0.82 -3.34 7.64
C ILE A 85 -0.13 -4.06 8.59
N SER A 86 -1.08 -3.32 9.17
CA SER A 86 -2.14 -3.90 10.00
C SER A 86 -3.19 -4.61 9.14
N SER A 87 -3.42 -5.90 9.39
CA SER A 87 -4.50 -6.62 8.70
C SER A 87 -5.89 -6.12 9.12
N GLY A 88 -6.00 -5.49 10.31
CA GLY A 88 -7.20 -4.79 10.74
C GLY A 88 -7.53 -3.61 9.82
N GLU A 89 -6.52 -2.81 9.48
CA GLU A 89 -6.66 -1.67 8.57
C GLU A 89 -7.01 -2.11 7.15
N ILE A 90 -6.38 -3.18 6.66
CA ILE A 90 -6.73 -3.78 5.36
C ILE A 90 -8.22 -4.15 5.32
N LYS A 91 -8.72 -4.85 6.35
CA LYS A 91 -10.12 -5.28 6.43
C LYS A 91 -11.08 -4.10 6.61
N ARG A 92 -10.65 -3.03 7.29
CA ARG A 92 -11.43 -1.81 7.49
C ARG A 92 -11.68 -1.07 6.18
N ILE A 93 -10.63 -0.82 5.39
CA ILE A 93 -10.73 -0.04 4.15
C ILE A 93 -11.38 -0.83 3.00
N LEU A 94 -11.37 -2.17 3.04
CA LEU A 94 -12.04 -2.98 2.04
C LEU A 94 -13.57 -2.80 2.09
N LYS A 95 -14.20 -2.65 0.92
CA LYS A 95 -15.65 -2.77 0.74
C LYS A 95 -16.12 -4.21 0.95
N ARG A 96 -17.40 -4.40 1.23
CA ARG A 96 -18.04 -5.73 1.13
C ARG A 96 -17.80 -6.32 -0.26
N GLY A 97 -17.45 -7.60 -0.31
CA GLY A 97 -17.06 -8.31 -1.54
C GLY A 97 -15.64 -7.99 -2.04
N GLY A 98 -14.97 -6.96 -1.48
CA GLY A 98 -13.61 -6.56 -1.82
C GLY A 98 -12.58 -7.60 -1.41
N ALA A 99 -11.42 -7.57 -2.07
CA ALA A 99 -10.39 -8.60 -1.96
C ALA A 99 -9.06 -8.04 -1.49
N TRP A 100 -8.42 -8.75 -0.56
CA TRP A 100 -7.02 -8.54 -0.21
C TRP A 100 -6.15 -9.61 -0.84
N TRP A 101 -5.16 -9.18 -1.63
CA TRP A 101 -4.13 -10.01 -2.22
C TRP A 101 -2.79 -9.77 -1.53
N HIS A 102 -2.20 -10.83 -1.00
CA HIS A 102 -0.87 -10.81 -0.40
C HIS A 102 0.07 -11.64 -1.26
N ASN A 103 1.13 -11.04 -1.80
CA ASN A 103 2.07 -11.70 -2.70
C ASN A 103 1.37 -12.42 -3.87
N GLY A 104 0.37 -11.77 -4.48
CA GLY A 104 -0.43 -12.34 -5.57
C GLY A 104 -1.40 -13.46 -5.18
N ARG A 105 -1.49 -13.85 -3.90
CA ARG A 105 -2.45 -14.84 -3.39
C ARG A 105 -3.63 -14.13 -2.74
N LEU A 106 -4.85 -14.57 -3.04
CA LEU A 106 -6.05 -14.09 -2.33
C LEU A 106 -5.96 -14.53 -0.86
N GLU A 107 -5.80 -13.57 0.03
CA GLU A 107 -5.66 -13.81 1.47
C GLU A 107 -6.99 -13.64 2.19
N PHE A 108 -7.81 -12.69 1.75
CA PHE A 108 -9.10 -12.40 2.35
C PHE A 108 -10.09 -11.82 1.35
N ARG A 109 -11.37 -12.17 1.50
CA ARG A 109 -12.50 -11.52 0.83
C ARG A 109 -13.49 -11.06 1.89
N LYS A 110 -13.84 -9.77 1.88
CA LYS A 110 -14.76 -9.22 2.87
C LYS A 110 -16.18 -9.73 2.61
N PRO A 111 -16.88 -10.27 3.63
CA PRO A 111 -18.25 -10.75 3.48
C PRO A 111 -19.28 -9.64 3.27
#